data_AF-A0A5S9XM01-F1
#
_entry.id   AF-A0A5S9XM01-F1
#
_cell.length_a   1.000
_cell.length_b   1.000
_cell.length_c   1.000
_cell.angle_alpha   90.00
_cell.angle_beta   90.00
_cell.angle_gamma   90.00
#
_symmetry.space_group_name_H-M   'P 1'
#
loop_
_entity.id
_entity.type
_entity.pdbx_description
1 polymer ?
#
loop_
_entity_poly.entity_id
_entity_poly.type
_entity_poly.pdbx_seq_one_letter_code
_entity_poly.pdbx_strand_id
1 'polypeptide(L)'
;MSKSTERIQLFKRVVAAEYYLFYDVLLEAVKDIQKLKVDLTIEEKKCLEMVNENLFNEAVKIVKLLEDMGMRSEETIIIDDNQKMIKEYLEDTFIVCHKICKEIQKLGICPL
;
A
#
# COMPACT_ATOMS: atom_id res chain seq x y z
N MET A 1 20.32 -16.91 12.69
CA MET A 1 20.23 -15.50 13.15
C MET A 1 19.34 -15.46 14.39
N SER A 2 19.39 -14.41 15.21
CA SER A 2 18.47 -14.29 16.34
C SER A 2 17.08 -13.82 15.86
N LYS A 3 16.00 -14.24 16.54
CA LYS A 3 14.63 -13.81 16.23
C LYS A 3 14.45 -12.28 16.27
N SER A 4 15.20 -11.60 17.14
CA SER A 4 15.21 -10.13 17.23
C SER A 4 15.80 -9.50 15.97
N THR A 5 16.88 -10.07 15.42
CA THR A 5 17.51 -9.58 14.18
C THR A 5 16.56 -9.75 12.98
N GLU A 6 15.85 -10.87 12.90
CA GLU A 6 14.90 -11.13 11.81
C GLU A 6 13.72 -10.15 11.83
N ARG A 7 13.17 -9.84 13.01
CA ARG A 7 12.11 -8.83 13.19
C ARG A 7 12.55 -7.45 12.74
N ILE A 8 13.76 -7.02 13.13
CA ILE A 8 14.29 -5.71 12.71
C ILE A 8 14.46 -5.65 11.19
N GLN A 9 14.96 -6.71 10.56
CA GLN A 9 15.11 -6.75 9.10
C GLN A 9 13.76 -6.71 8.38
N LEU A 10 12.73 -7.30 8.96
CA LEU A 10 11.39 -7.27 8.41
C LEU A 10 10.80 -5.85 8.38
N PHE A 11 10.93 -5.09 9.47
CA PHE A 11 10.50 -3.68 9.49
C PHE A 11 11.35 -2.80 8.56
N LYS A 12 12.66 -3.06 8.44
CA LYS A 12 13.48 -2.39 7.42
C LYS A 12 12.99 -2.68 5.99
N ARG A 13 12.57 -3.92 5.70
CA ARG A 13 11.98 -4.30 4.42
C ARG A 13 10.68 -3.55 4.16
N VAL A 14 9.81 -3.39 5.16
CA VAL A 14 8.59 -2.58 5.04
C VAL A 14 8.92 -1.14 4.64
N VAL A 15 9.81 -0.47 5.38
CA VAL A 15 10.18 0.92 5.10
C VAL A 15 10.80 1.07 3.71
N ALA A 16 11.71 0.16 3.34
CA ALA A 16 12.33 0.19 2.01
C ALA A 16 11.31 -0.04 0.90
N ALA A 17 10.42 -1.03 1.04
CA ALA A 17 9.43 -1.35 0.02
C ALA A 17 8.41 -0.22 -0.17
N GLU A 18 8.01 0.47 0.91
CA GLU A 18 7.18 1.66 0.83
C GLU A 18 7.90 2.82 0.12
N TYR A 19 9.14 3.12 0.53
CA TYR A 19 9.93 4.20 -0.07
C TYR A 19 10.15 4.04 -1.58
N TYR A 20 10.40 2.81 -2.04
CA TYR A 20 10.60 2.49 -3.47
C TYR A 20 9.30 2.15 -4.21
N LEU A 21 8.14 2.27 -3.58
CA LEU A 21 6.82 1.94 -4.15
C LEU A 21 6.72 0.50 -4.68
N PHE A 22 7.44 -0.44 -4.05
CA PHE A 22 7.37 -1.86 -4.37
C PHE A 22 6.21 -2.51 -3.63
N TYR A 23 4.98 -2.23 -4.07
CA TYR A 23 3.77 -2.60 -3.35
C TYR A 23 3.59 -4.11 -3.11
N ASP A 24 3.97 -4.96 -4.05
CA ASP A 24 3.91 -6.42 -3.86
C ASP A 24 4.85 -6.88 -2.74
N VAL A 25 6.07 -6.33 -2.71
CA VAL A 25 7.08 -6.60 -1.68
C VAL A 25 6.61 -6.07 -0.32
N LEU A 26 5.97 -4.90 -0.31
CA LEU A 26 5.39 -4.30 0.88
C LEU A 26 4.26 -5.17 1.43
N LEU A 27 3.36 -5.65 0.57
CA LEU A 27 2.26 -6.54 0.95
C LEU A 27 2.77 -7.84 1.57
N GLU A 28 3.78 -8.46 0.96
CA GLU A 28 4.42 -9.64 1.54
C GLU A 28 5.05 -9.35 2.89
N ALA A 29 5.79 -8.24 3.02
CA ALA A 29 6.44 -7.88 4.27
C ALA A 29 5.43 -7.66 5.41
N VAL A 30 4.30 -6.99 5.14
CA VAL A 30 3.22 -6.80 6.12
C VAL A 30 2.58 -8.14 6.51
N LYS A 31 2.34 -9.05 5.55
CA LYS A 31 1.84 -10.40 5.85
C LYS A 31 2.82 -11.21 6.69
N ASP A 32 4.12 -11.06 6.44
CA ASP A 32 5.15 -11.73 7.22
C ASP A 32 5.19 -11.20 8.67
N ILE A 33 4.89 -9.91 8.90
CA ILE A 33 4.73 -9.37 10.26
C ILE A 33 3.58 -10.05 10.99
N GLN A 34 2.44 -10.25 10.34
CA GLN A 34 1.30 -10.97 10.93
C GLN A 34 1.68 -12.40 11.35
N LYS A 35 2.51 -13.08 10.55
CA LYS A 35 2.96 -14.46 10.84
C LYS A 35 3.86 -14.54 12.08
N LEU A 36 4.46 -13.44 12.52
CA LEU A 36 5.28 -13.44 13.74
C LEU A 36 4.44 -13.78 14.98
N LYS A 37 3.13 -13.51 14.98
CA LYS A 37 2.21 -13.78 16.11
C LYS A 37 2.73 -13.26 17.46
N VAL A 38 3.33 -12.07 17.44
CA VAL A 38 3.85 -11.37 18.61
C VAL A 38 3.26 -9.98 18.68
N ASP A 39 3.15 -9.44 19.90
CA ASP A 39 2.75 -8.05 20.10
C ASP A 39 3.79 -7.10 19.51
N LEU A 40 3.31 -6.14 18.73
CA LEU A 40 4.12 -5.06 18.17
C LEU A 40 4.49 -4.03 19.23
N THR A 41 5.73 -3.53 19.19
CA THR A 41 6.13 -2.41 20.05
C THR A 41 5.44 -1.12 19.61
N ILE A 42 5.50 -0.09 20.44
CA ILE A 42 4.92 1.21 20.10
C ILE A 42 5.57 1.78 18.83
N GLU A 43 6.88 1.64 18.68
CA GLU A 43 7.65 2.12 17.53
C GLU A 43 7.27 1.39 16.24
N GLU A 44 7.09 0.08 16.32
CA GLU A 44 6.65 -0.74 15.19
C GLU A 44 5.22 -0.42 14.77
N LYS A 45 4.34 -0.15 15.74
CA LYS A 45 2.98 0.31 15.45
C LYS A 45 3.01 1.65 14.72
N LYS A 46 3.75 2.63 15.22
CA LYS A 46 3.92 3.94 14.57
C LYS A 46 4.50 3.83 13.16
N CYS A 47 5.45 2.91 12.95
CA CYS A 47 5.99 2.64 11.62
C CYS A 47 4.89 2.20 10.65
N LEU A 48 4.01 1.29 11.06
CA LEU A 48 2.90 0.80 10.23
C LEU A 48 1.78 1.84 10.06
N GLU A 49 1.52 2.68 11.07
CA GLU A 49 0.60 3.82 10.98
C GLU A 49 1.05 4.79 9.88
N MET A 50 2.33 5.17 9.89
CA MET A 50 2.90 6.06 8.87
C MET A 50 2.83 5.45 7.46
N VAL A 51 3.15 4.16 7.32
CA VAL A 51 2.99 3.45 6.04
C VAL A 51 1.53 3.47 5.58
N ASN A 52 0.58 3.24 6.49
CA ASN A 52 -0.84 3.25 6.17
C ASN A 52 -1.34 4.63 5.73
N GLU A 53 -0.90 5.70 6.41
CA GLU A 53 -1.20 7.09 6.01
C GLU A 53 -0.63 7.43 4.63
N ASN A 54 0.60 7.02 4.34
CA ASN A 54 1.22 7.24 3.04
C ASN A 54 0.48 6.50 1.91
N LEU A 55 0.09 5.24 2.14
CA LEU A 55 -0.71 4.47 1.19
C LEU A 55 -2.11 5.08 0.97
N PHE A 56 -2.73 5.62 2.01
CA PHE A 56 -4.00 6.32 1.89
C PHE A 56 -3.86 7.59 1.04
N ASN A 57 -2.83 8.39 1.29
CA ASN A 57 -2.54 9.58 0.50
C ASN A 57 -2.26 9.23 -0.97
N GLU A 58 -1.57 8.12 -1.23
CA GLU A 58 -1.32 7.64 -2.59
C GLU A 58 -2.61 7.17 -3.27
N ALA A 59 -3.47 6.44 -2.56
CA ALA A 59 -4.79 6.06 -3.06
C ALA A 59 -5.65 7.28 -3.43
N VAL A 60 -5.62 8.35 -2.64
CA VAL A 60 -6.32 9.61 -2.96
C VAL A 60 -5.78 10.25 -4.23
N LYS A 61 -4.45 10.28 -4.43
CA LYS A 61 -3.86 10.80 -5.68
C LYS A 61 -4.29 9.96 -6.88
N ILE A 62 -4.27 8.64 -6.76
CA ILE A 62 -4.68 7.73 -7.83
C ILE A 62 -6.14 7.98 -8.23
N VAL A 63 -7.05 8.07 -7.25
CA VAL A 63 -8.47 8.38 -7.51
C VAL A 63 -8.61 9.69 -8.27
N LYS A 64 -7.91 10.74 -7.84
CA LYS A 64 -7.94 12.03 -8.53
C LYS A 64 -7.43 11.93 -9.99
N LEU A 65 -6.35 11.20 -10.22
CA LEU A 65 -5.83 10.98 -11.58
C LEU A 65 -6.83 10.22 -12.45
N LEU A 66 -7.50 9.20 -11.90
CA LEU A 66 -8.55 8.45 -12.59
C LEU A 66 -9.78 9.33 -12.90
N GLU A 67 -10.15 10.26 -12.02
CA GLU A 67 -11.20 11.25 -12.27
C GLU A 67 -10.80 12.24 -13.37
N ASP A 68 -9.57 12.76 -13.32
CA ASP A 68 -9.02 13.73 -14.28
C ASP A 68 -8.87 13.12 -15.69
N MET A 69 -8.69 11.79 -15.81
CA MET A 69 -8.72 11.07 -17.09
C MET A 69 -10.09 11.04 -17.78
N GLY A 70 -11.08 11.75 -17.24
CA GLY A 70 -12.29 12.10 -18.00
C GLY A 70 -13.42 11.07 -17.92
N MET A 71 -13.50 10.23 -16.88
CA MET A 71 -14.65 9.33 -16.67
C MET A 71 -15.95 10.03 -16.22
N ARG A 72 -16.07 11.34 -16.41
CA ARG A 72 -17.30 12.13 -16.16
C ARG A 72 -18.00 12.67 -17.41
N SER A 73 -17.43 12.57 -18.60
CA SER A 73 -18.11 13.06 -19.82
C SER A 73 -18.74 11.91 -20.60
N GLU A 74 -20.05 12.02 -20.85
CA GLU A 74 -20.82 11.20 -21.81
C GLU A 74 -20.34 11.34 -23.27
N GLU A 75 -19.24 12.04 -23.51
CA GLU A 75 -18.60 12.13 -24.81
C GLU A 75 -17.69 10.93 -25.02
N THR A 76 -17.81 10.31 -26.19
CA THR A 76 -17.03 9.16 -26.62
C THR A 76 -15.54 9.52 -26.68
N ILE A 77 -14.85 9.47 -25.55
CA ILE A 77 -13.39 9.64 -25.52
C ILE A 77 -12.79 8.42 -26.19
N ILE A 78 -12.15 8.62 -27.34
CA ILE A 78 -11.25 7.64 -27.93
C ILE A 78 -10.02 7.60 -27.02
N ILE A 79 -10.05 6.71 -26.03
CA ILE A 79 -8.91 6.43 -25.15
C ILE A 79 -7.91 5.63 -25.99
N ASP A 80 -6.71 6.19 -26.22
CA ASP A 80 -5.64 5.45 -26.89
C ASP A 80 -5.11 4.32 -25.99
N ASP A 81 -4.42 3.34 -26.59
CA ASP A 81 -3.92 2.17 -25.85
C ASP A 81 -3.01 2.53 -24.67
N ASN A 82 -2.32 3.68 -24.71
CA ASN A 82 -1.46 4.14 -23.63
C ASN A 82 -2.27 4.63 -22.43
N GLN A 83 -3.33 5.42 -22.66
CA GLN A 83 -4.22 5.87 -21.59
C GLN A 83 -4.95 4.69 -20.93
N LYS A 84 -5.33 3.67 -21.71
CA LYS A 84 -5.91 2.44 -21.17
C LYS A 84 -4.92 1.69 -20.28
N MET A 85 -3.68 1.52 -20.73
CA MET A 85 -2.63 0.87 -19.94
C MET A 85 -2.33 1.63 -18.65
N ILE A 86 -2.29 2.97 -18.70
CA ILE A 86 -2.10 3.80 -17.50
C ILE A 86 -3.27 3.64 -16.53
N LYS A 87 -4.51 3.64 -17.03
CA LYS A 87 -5.70 3.43 -16.21
C LYS A 87 -5.67 2.07 -15.51
N GLU A 88 -5.39 1.00 -16.24
CA GLU A 88 -5.28 -0.36 -15.69
C GLU A 88 -4.20 -0.42 -14.60
N TYR A 89 -3.03 0.18 -14.84
CA TYR A 89 -1.96 0.28 -13.85
C TYR A 89 -2.39 1.03 -12.58
N LEU A 90 -3.10 2.16 -12.73
CA LEU A 90 -3.59 2.96 -11.61
C LEU A 90 -4.65 2.21 -10.80
N GLU A 91 -5.59 1.54 -11.45
CA GLU A 91 -6.62 0.71 -10.81
C GLU A 91 -5.98 -0.46 -10.03
N ASP A 92 -5.03 -1.17 -10.63
CA ASP A 92 -4.30 -2.26 -9.98
C ASP A 92 -3.51 -1.75 -8.77
N THR A 93 -2.82 -0.61 -8.91
CA THR A 93 -2.07 0.02 -7.81
C THR A 93 -2.99 0.40 -6.66
N PHE A 94 -4.15 1.00 -6.96
CA PHE A 94 -5.15 1.33 -5.95
C PHE A 94 -5.63 0.09 -5.18
N ILE A 95 -5.92 -1.01 -5.89
CA ILE A 95 -6.34 -2.28 -5.30
C ILE A 95 -5.24 -2.83 -4.37
N VAL A 96 -3.97 -2.78 -4.77
CA VAL A 96 -2.86 -3.26 -3.95
C VAL A 96 -2.67 -2.39 -2.71
N CYS A 97 -2.68 -1.05 -2.83
CA CYS A 97 -2.64 -0.13 -1.69
C CYS A 97 -3.74 -0.46 -0.67
N HIS A 98 -4.99 -0.63 -1.15
CA HIS A 98 -6.11 -1.00 -0.29
C HIS A 98 -5.88 -2.34 0.44
N LYS A 99 -5.38 -3.36 -0.26
CA LYS A 99 -5.05 -4.66 0.36
C LYS A 99 -4.01 -4.51 1.45
N ILE A 100 -2.95 -3.73 1.23
CA ILE A 100 -1.91 -3.51 2.23
C ILE A 100 -2.48 -2.82 3.46
N CYS A 101 -3.26 -1.74 3.29
CA CYS A 101 -3.96 -1.08 4.38
C CYS A 101 -4.82 -2.06 5.19
N LYS A 102 -5.53 -2.98 4.53
CA LYS A 102 -6.32 -4.02 5.20
C LYS A 102 -5.46 -5.00 5.99
N GLU A 103 -4.29 -5.38 5.49
CA GLU A 103 -3.37 -6.23 6.24
C GLU A 103 -2.76 -5.49 7.44
N ILE A 104 -2.49 -4.19 7.33
CA ILE A 104 -2.06 -3.36 8.46
C ILE A 104 -3.17 -3.26 9.51
N GLN A 105 -4.43 -3.07 9.11
CA GLN A 105 -5.58 -3.03 10.02
C GLN A 105 -5.73 -4.31 10.85
N LYS A 106 -5.49 -5.49 10.26
CA LYS A 106 -5.54 -6.77 10.98
C LYS A 106 -4.50 -6.90 12.09
N LEU A 107 -3.44 -6.07 12.06
CA LEU A 107 -2.43 -5.99 13.12
C LEU A 107 -2.90 -5.10 14.30
N GLY A 108 -4.14 -4.61 14.28
CA GLY A 108 -4.69 -3.71 15.29
C GLY A 108 -4.16 -2.28 15.16
N ILE A 109 -3.68 -1.91 13.98
CA ILE A 109 -3.19 -0.57 13.62
C ILE A 109 -4.33 0.20 12.94
N CYS A 110 -4.58 1.44 13.33
CA CYS A 110 -5.62 2.32 12.77
C CYS A 110 -7.04 1.71 12.76
N PRO A 111 -7.88 1.95 13.79
CA PRO A 111 -9.29 1.57 13.72
C PRO A 111 -10.01 2.36 12.61
N LEU A 112 -11.00 1.71 11.98
CA LEU A 112 -11.94 2.34 11.05
C LEU A 112 -12.70 3.50 11.71
#